data_AF-A0A965HV03-F1
#
_entry.id   AF-A0A965HV03-F1
#
_cell.length_a   1.000
_cell.length_b   1.000
_cell.length_c   1.000
_cell.angle_alpha   90.00
_cell.angle_beta   90.00
_cell.angle_gamma   90.00
#
_symmetry.space_group_name_H-M   'P 1'
#
loop_
_entity.id
_entity.type
_entity.pdbx_description
1 polymer ?
#
loop_
_entity_poly.entity_id
_entity_poly.type
_entity_poly.pdbx_seq_one_letter_code
_entity_poly.pdbx_strand_id
1 'polypeptide(L)' 'MNCDVCQKEDATIFFSQVVEGKLQKVNLCKECADDKGVTDPTGFALADMLEGMGEEEVTETV' A
#
# COMPACT_ATOMS: atom_id res chain seq x y z
N MET A 1 -11.30 -4.63 -12.03
CA MET A 1 -10.70 -4.68 -10.67
C MET A 1 -10.06 -3.34 -10.49
N ASN A 2 -10.79 -2.39 -9.90
CA ASN A 2 -10.47 -0.98 -9.98
C ASN A 2 -9.38 -0.61 -8.97
N CYS A 3 -8.66 0.47 -9.25
CA CYS A 3 -7.67 1.04 -8.35
C CYS A 3 -8.30 1.35 -6.99
N ASP A 4 -7.67 0.90 -5.91
CA ASP A 4 -8.15 1.08 -4.55
C ASP A 4 -8.19 2.56 -4.10
N VAL A 5 -7.37 3.41 -4.76
CA VAL A 5 -7.26 4.84 -4.46
C VAL A 5 -8.28 5.68 -5.23
N CYS A 6 -8.31 5.57 -6.56
CA CYS A 6 -9.17 6.43 -7.38
C CYS A 6 -10.47 5.76 -7.82
N GLN A 7 -10.55 4.43 -7.78
CA GLN A 7 -11.65 3.58 -8.28
C GLN A 7 -12.13 3.85 -9.72
N LYS A 8 -11.42 4.71 -10.47
CA LYS A 8 -11.79 5.14 -11.83
C LYS A 8 -11.19 4.22 -12.90
N GLU A 9 -9.96 3.81 -12.71
CA GLU A 9 -9.23 2.96 -13.64
C GLU A 9 -9.03 1.55 -13.09
N ASP A 10 -8.74 0.60 -13.97
CA ASP A 10 -8.33 -0.75 -13.57
C ASP A 10 -6.93 -0.73 -12.93
N ALA A 11 -6.81 -1.46 -11.83
CA ALA A 11 -5.55 -1.65 -11.15
C ALA A 11 -4.63 -2.52 -12.03
N THR A 12 -3.48 -1.97 -12.37
CA THR A 12 -2.43 -2.63 -13.16
C THR A 12 -1.19 -2.93 -12.33
N ILE A 13 -1.08 -2.29 -11.16
CA ILE A 13 0.03 -2.41 -10.24
C ILE A 13 -0.49 -3.04 -8.94
N PHE A 14 0.10 -4.17 -8.58
CA PHE A 14 -0.27 -4.94 -7.40
C PHE A 14 0.90 -4.85 -6.41
N PHE A 15 0.73 -4.07 -5.36
CA PHE A 15 1.74 -3.92 -4.33
C PHE A 15 1.42 -4.83 -3.15
N SER A 16 2.43 -5.50 -2.61
CA SER A 16 2.30 -6.35 -1.43
C SER A 16 3.52 -6.19 -0.56
N GLN A 17 3.32 -5.78 0.68
CA GLN A 17 4.40 -5.57 1.64
C GLN A 17 3.99 -6.16 2.99
N VAL A 18 4.99 -6.69 3.69
CA VAL A 18 4.83 -7.12 5.08
C VAL A 18 5.31 -5.97 5.94
N VAL A 19 4.39 -5.26 6.58
CA VAL A 19 4.69 -4.18 7.52
C VAL A 19 4.35 -4.71 8.91
N GLU A 20 5.36 -4.72 9.80
CA GLU A 20 5.22 -5.22 11.18
C GLU A 20 4.59 -6.63 11.29
N GLY A 21 4.90 -7.51 10.33
CA GLY A 21 4.39 -8.88 10.28
C GLY A 21 2.98 -9.03 9.71
N LYS A 22 2.30 -7.95 9.35
CA LYS A 22 0.99 -7.97 8.66
C LYS A 22 1.19 -7.80 7.15
N LEU A 23 0.60 -8.70 6.37
CA LEU A 23 0.66 -8.65 4.91
C LEU A 23 -0.37 -7.64 4.38
N GLN A 24 0.12 -6.48 3.96
CA GLN A 24 -0.66 -5.42 3.33
C GLN A 24 -0.64 -5.63 1.81
N LYS A 25 -1.82 -5.63 1.17
CA LYS A 25 -1.97 -5.73 -0.29
C LYS A 25 -2.78 -4.57 -0.81
N VAL A 26 -2.25 -3.85 -1.78
CA VAL A 26 -2.87 -2.66 -2.35
C VAL A 26 -2.79 -2.71 -3.87
N ASN A 27 -3.93 -2.45 -4.53
CA ASN A 27 -4.06 -2.52 -5.98
C ASN A 27 -4.22 -1.11 -6.54
N LEU A 28 -3.27 -0.66 -7.37
CA LEU A 28 -3.23 0.70 -7.87
C LEU A 28 -3.22 0.75 -9.39
N CYS A 29 -3.80 1.82 -9.95
CA CYS A 29 -3.53 2.19 -11.34
C CYS A 29 -2.15 2.85 -11.44
N LYS A 30 -1.65 2.97 -12.67
CA LYS A 30 -0.34 3.56 -12.96
C LYS A 30 -0.19 4.97 -12.36
N GLU A 31 -1.19 5.82 -12.55
CA GLU A 31 -1.15 7.20 -12.04
C GLU A 31 -1.09 7.25 -10.52
N CYS A 32 -1.96 6.50 -9.82
CA CYS A 32 -1.98 6.48 -8.36
C CYS A 32 -0.72 5.86 -7.76
N ALA A 33 -0.13 4.87 -8.43
CA ALA A 33 1.12 4.27 -7.98
C ALA A 33 2.30 5.24 -8.10
N ASP A 34 2.35 6.01 -9.19
CA ASP A 34 3.39 7.01 -9.43
C ASP A 34 3.25 8.20 -8.46
N ASP A 35 2.02 8.70 -8.30
CA ASP A 35 1.69 9.79 -7.38
C ASP A 35 1.99 9.43 -5.91
N LYS A 36 1.73 8.18 -5.51
CA LYS A 36 2.07 7.69 -4.16
C LYS A 36 3.53 7.27 -4.00
N GLY A 37 4.36 7.32 -5.05
CA GLY A 37 5.76 6.90 -4.97
C GLY A 37 5.95 5.40 -4.76
N VAL A 38 4.95 4.58 -5.13
CA VAL A 38 4.98 3.11 -5.05
C VAL A 38 5.91 2.52 -6.10
N THR A 39 6.06 3.24 -7.21
CA THR A 39 6.93 2.90 -8.35
C THR A 39 8.39 3.27 -8.09
N ASP A 40 8.68 4.00 -7.00
CA ASP A 40 10.03 4.34 -6.63
C ASP A 40 10.76 3.06 -6.13
N PRO A 41 11.90 2.69 -6.73
CA PRO A 41 12.61 1.44 -6.40
C PRO A 41 13.12 1.40 -4.96
N THR A 42 13.10 2.54 -4.25
CA THR A 42 13.42 2.60 -2.82
C THR A 42 12.27 2.07 -1.95
N GLY A 43 11.06 1.83 -2.48
CA GLY A 43 9.98 1.04 -1.86
C GLY A 43 9.47 1.51 -0.48
N PHE A 44 10.00 2.65 0.00
CA PHE A 44 9.89 3.12 1.37
C PHE A 44 8.82 4.20 1.54
N ALA A 45 8.42 4.87 0.44
CA ALA A 45 7.50 6.00 0.49
C ALA A 45 6.09 5.63 1.02
N LEU A 46 5.69 4.37 0.88
CA LEU A 46 4.39 3.87 1.35
C LEU A 46 4.45 3.37 2.79
N ALA A 47 5.58 2.77 3.15
CA ALA A 47 5.84 2.28 4.50
C ALA A 47 5.83 3.46 5.47
N ASP A 48 6.55 4.53 5.15
CA ASP A 48 6.59 5.76 5.96
C ASP A 48 5.21 6.43 6.09
N MET A 49 4.39 6.40 5.03
CA MET A 49 3.02 6.91 5.07
C MET A 49 2.07 6.01 5.89
N LEU A 50 2.28 4.69 5.88
CA LEU A 50 1.48 3.73 6.65
C LEU A 50 1.89 3.70 8.13
N GLU A 51 3.17 3.94 8.42
CA GLU A 51 3.71 4.15 9.77
C GLU A 51 3.12 5.41 10.43
N GLY A 52 2.70 6.41 9.64
CA GLY A 52 1.98 7.60 10.11
C GLY A 52 0.47 7.45 10.29
N MET A 53 -0.14 6.34 9.82
CA MET A 53 -1.58 6.06 9.90
C MET A 53 -1.86 4.85 10.82
N GLY A 54 -1.05 4.68 11.86
CA GLY A 54 -1.25 3.63 12.85
C GLY A 54 -2.44 3.91 13.76
N GLU A 55 -3.60 3.33 13.46
CA GLU A 55 -4.65 3.02 14.43
C GLU A 55 -5.56 1.89 13.89
N GLU A 56 -5.42 0.68 14.46
CA GLU A 56 -6.47 -0.27 14.88
C GLU A 56 -6.02 -1.77 14.83
N GLU A 57 -5.59 -2.24 16.01
CA GLU A 57 -5.87 -3.54 16.67
C GLU A 57 -5.48 -4.91 16.03
N VAL A 58 -5.42 -5.88 16.94
CA VAL A 58 -5.10 -7.32 16.90
C VAL A 58 -3.60 -7.60 17.00
N THR A 59 -3.00 -7.47 18.19
CA THR A 59 -2.91 -8.40 19.35
C THR A 59 -2.06 -9.66 19.12
N GLU A 60 -0.93 -9.71 19.86
CA GLU A 60 -0.41 -10.83 20.69
C GLU A 60 -0.68 -12.28 20.19
N THR A 61 0.26 -13.23 20.16
CA THR A 61 0.98 -13.75 21.33
C THR A 61 1.94 -14.89 20.92
N VAL A 62 3.11 -14.93 21.56
CA VAL A 62 4.05 -16.06 21.78
C VAL A 62 4.92 -16.57 20.61
#